data_AF-A0A833YVY5-F1
#
_entry.id   AF-A0A833YVY5-F1
#
_cell.length_a   1.000
_cell.length_b   1.000
_cell.length_c   1.000
_cell.angle_alpha   90.00
_cell.angle_beta   90.00
_cell.angle_gamma   90.00
#
_symmetry.space_group_name_H-M   'P 1'
#
loop_
_entity.id
_entity.type
_entity.pdbx_description
1 polymer ?
#
loop_
_entity_poly.entity_id
_entity_poly.type
_entity_poly.pdbx_seq_one_letter_code
_entity_poly.pdbx_strand_id
1 'polypeptide(L)'
;MRMLLHLSLLAFGAASTCAAAVLSPMQRLVAETMALLSTHQALLIGDENLMIPTPGHKDHQLCIEEVFRGVETLKNQTAQGDAVEKLFQNLSSIKEYIDGQRKIKCEGERWRVKKFLEYLQRFLGVMNTEWPMENED
;
A
#
# COMPACT_ATOMS: atom_id res chain seq x y z
N MET A 1 29.84 43.79 51.00
CA MET A 1 29.73 42.52 50.26
C MET A 1 28.56 42.61 49.29
N ARG A 2 28.81 42.59 47.97
CA ARG A 2 27.79 42.53 46.93
C ARG A 2 28.20 41.40 45.98
N MET A 3 27.43 40.31 45.95
CA MET A 3 27.62 39.17 45.05
C MET A 3 27.43 39.62 43.60
N LEU A 4 28.51 39.62 42.82
CA LEU A 4 28.42 39.62 41.35
C LEU A 4 28.25 38.16 40.93
N LEU A 5 27.00 37.72 40.81
CA LEU A 5 26.66 36.43 40.22
C LEU A 5 26.81 36.53 38.70
N HIS A 6 27.76 35.76 38.18
CA HIS A 6 28.09 35.62 36.77
C HIS A 6 26.85 35.17 35.97
N LEU A 7 26.41 36.03 35.05
CA LEU A 7 25.47 35.72 33.98
C LEU A 7 26.19 34.87 32.92
N SER A 8 26.21 33.56 33.11
CA SER A 8 26.63 32.60 32.08
C SER A 8 25.47 32.37 31.11
N LEU A 9 25.70 32.68 29.84
CA LEU A 9 24.81 32.40 28.72
C LEU A 9 24.44 30.91 28.67
N LEU A 10 23.14 30.60 28.67
CA LEU A 10 22.61 29.36 28.10
C LEU A 10 21.70 29.74 26.93
N ALA A 11 22.31 29.97 25.77
CA ALA A 11 21.61 29.91 24.50
C ALA A 11 21.35 28.44 24.19
N PHE A 12 20.25 27.91 24.73
CA PHE A 12 19.77 26.57 24.38
C PHE A 12 19.11 26.68 23.00
N GLY A 13 19.88 26.40 21.95
CA GLY A 13 19.38 26.30 20.59
C GLY A 13 18.37 25.16 20.50
N ALA A 14 17.09 25.47 20.60
CA ALA A 14 16.01 24.56 20.23
C ALA A 14 15.93 24.46 18.70
N ALA A 15 16.93 23.83 18.08
CA ALA A 15 16.70 23.20 16.79
C ALA A 15 15.85 21.95 17.08
N SER A 16 14.54 22.16 17.17
CA SER A 16 13.58 21.07 17.03
C SER A 16 13.83 20.47 15.64
N THR A 17 14.56 19.36 15.62
CA THR A 17 14.62 18.51 14.44
C THR A 17 13.21 17.97 14.26
N CYS A 18 12.40 18.67 13.46
CA CYS A 18 11.22 18.08 12.87
C CYS A 18 11.69 16.84 12.11
N ALA A 19 11.59 15.68 12.75
CA ALA A 19 11.62 14.40 12.08
C ALA A 19 10.33 14.32 11.25
N ALA A 20 10.30 15.04 10.13
CA ALA A 20 9.36 14.76 9.08
C ALA A 20 9.65 13.32 8.68
N ALA A 21 8.77 12.39 9.06
CA ALA A 21 8.89 11.00 8.66
C ALA A 21 9.01 10.98 7.14
N VAL A 22 10.21 10.68 6.63
CA VAL A 22 10.45 10.59 5.20
C VAL A 22 9.69 9.36 4.74
N LEU A 23 8.52 9.58 4.13
CA LEU A 23 7.71 8.51 3.55
C LEU A 23 8.60 7.74 2.57
N SER A 24 8.49 6.41 2.60
CA SER A 24 9.16 5.59 1.59
C SER A 24 8.65 5.97 0.19
N PRO A 25 9.45 5.75 -0.87
CA PRO A 25 9.00 6.02 -2.24
C PRO A 25 7.64 5.39 -2.57
N MET A 26 7.40 4.17 -2.09
CA MET A 26 6.13 3.46 -2.28
C MET A 26 4.98 4.11 -1.49
N GLN A 27 5.20 4.51 -0.23
CA GLN A 27 4.18 5.20 0.57
C GLN A 27 3.79 6.54 -0.06
N ARG A 28 4.77 7.27 -0.61
CA ARG A 28 4.52 8.52 -1.33
C ARG A 28 3.70 8.29 -2.59
N LEU A 29 4.04 7.27 -3.37
CA LEU A 29 3.32 6.89 -4.58
C LEU A 29 1.86 6.51 -4.26
N VAL A 30 1.63 5.71 -3.22
CA VAL A 30 0.26 5.37 -2.77
C VAL A 30 -0.51 6.60 -2.33
N ALA A 31 0.10 7.49 -1.54
CA ALA A 31 -0.55 8.73 -1.10
C ALA A 31 -0.93 9.64 -2.29
N GLU A 32 -0.04 9.79 -3.27
CA GLU A 32 -0.32 10.55 -4.49
C GLU A 32 -1.44 9.90 -5.31
N THR A 33 -1.41 8.57 -5.44
CA THR A 33 -2.46 7.81 -6.14
C THR A 33 -3.82 7.99 -5.48
N MET A 34 -3.90 7.96 -4.15
CA MET A 34 -5.15 8.21 -3.42
C MET A 34 -5.66 9.64 -3.64
N ALA A 35 -4.78 10.63 -3.66
CA ALA A 35 -5.15 12.02 -3.94
C ALA A 35 -5.68 12.19 -5.37
N LEU A 36 -5.02 11.57 -6.36
CA LEU A 36 -5.49 11.55 -7.75
C LEU A 36 -6.83 10.84 -7.88
N LEU A 37 -7.01 9.68 -7.25
CA LEU A 37 -8.26 8.93 -7.25
C LEU A 37 -9.42 9.77 -6.70
N SER A 38 -9.19 10.45 -5.57
CA SER A 38 -10.19 11.32 -4.95
C SER A 38 -10.56 12.51 -5.84
N THR A 39 -9.56 13.12 -6.49
CA THR A 39 -9.77 14.28 -7.38
C THR A 39 -10.55 13.90 -8.65
N HIS A 40 -10.29 12.70 -9.20
CA HIS A 40 -10.90 12.26 -10.46
C HIS A 40 -12.14 11.37 -10.25
N GLN A 41 -12.62 11.20 -9.01
CA GLN A 41 -13.71 10.27 -8.70
C GLN A 41 -14.97 10.53 -9.55
N ALA A 42 -15.38 11.78 -9.70
CA ALA A 42 -16.56 12.14 -10.51
C ALA A 42 -16.41 11.76 -11.99
N LEU A 43 -15.19 11.89 -12.53
CA LEU A 43 -14.89 11.51 -13.90
C LEU A 43 -14.82 9.98 -14.08
N LEU A 44 -14.25 9.28 -13.11
CA LEU A 44 -14.12 7.82 -13.11
C LEU A 44 -15.45 7.10 -12.92
N ILE A 45 -16.39 7.70 -12.18
CA ILE A 45 -17.76 7.18 -12.09
C ILE A 45 -18.40 7.17 -13.48
N GLY A 46 -18.11 8.17 -14.32
CA GLY A 46 -18.41 8.14 -15.75
C GLY A 46 -19.82 7.66 -16.09
N ASP A 47 -19.91 6.56 -16.85
CA ASP A 47 -21.16 5.84 -17.12
C ASP A 47 -21.65 5.09 -15.88
N GLU A 48 -22.78 5.54 -15.34
CA GLU A 48 -23.42 4.95 -14.15
C GLU A 48 -23.84 3.48 -14.32
N ASN A 49 -23.87 2.95 -15.56
CA ASN A 49 -24.19 1.56 -15.84
C ASN A 49 -22.97 0.65 -15.90
N LEU A 50 -21.75 1.19 -15.81
CA LEU A 50 -20.54 0.40 -15.87
C LEU A 50 -20.44 -0.53 -14.64
N MET A 51 -20.53 -1.84 -14.89
CA MET A 51 -20.31 -2.85 -13.85
C MET A 51 -18.87 -3.32 -13.89
N ILE A 52 -18.15 -3.10 -12.79
CA ILE A 52 -16.76 -3.54 -12.62
C ILE A 52 -16.72 -4.70 -11.62
N PRO A 53 -16.14 -5.86 -12.00
CA PRO A 53 -15.93 -6.97 -11.07
C PRO A 53 -15.16 -6.48 -9.85
N THR A 54 -15.81 -6.56 -8.68
CA THR A 54 -15.25 -6.10 -7.42
C THR A 54 -15.25 -7.27 -6.44
N PRO A 55 -14.12 -7.55 -5.76
CA PRO A 55 -14.08 -8.66 -4.80
C PRO A 55 -15.08 -8.47 -3.67
N GLY A 56 -15.88 -9.51 -3.39
CA GLY A 56 -16.76 -9.54 -2.21
C GLY A 56 -16.03 -9.92 -0.93
N HIS A 57 -14.85 -10.54 -1.05
CA HIS A 57 -14.03 -10.96 0.08
C HIS A 57 -13.22 -9.79 0.67
N LYS A 58 -13.13 -9.71 2.00
CA LYS A 58 -12.48 -8.60 2.72
C LYS A 58 -10.96 -8.71 2.78
N ASP A 59 -10.39 -9.89 2.51
CA ASP A 59 -8.94 -10.04 2.42
C ASP A 59 -8.43 -9.49 1.09
N HIS A 60 -8.03 -8.22 1.13
CA HIS A 60 -7.47 -7.50 -0.01
C HIS A 60 -6.18 -8.14 -0.56
N GLN A 61 -5.44 -8.92 0.24
CA GLN A 61 -4.22 -9.57 -0.24
C GLN A 61 -4.52 -10.74 -1.16
N LEU A 62 -5.65 -11.44 -0.98
CA LEU A 62 -6.04 -12.53 -1.87
C LEU A 62 -6.54 -12.02 -3.22
N CYS A 63 -7.20 -10.86 -3.23
CA CYS A 63 -7.94 -10.36 -4.40
C CYS A 63 -7.18 -9.34 -5.26
N ILE A 64 -5.86 -9.27 -5.16
CA ILE A 64 -5.05 -8.26 -5.88
C ILE A 64 -5.24 -8.38 -7.40
N GLU A 65 -5.32 -9.59 -7.95
CA GLU A 65 -5.48 -9.78 -9.39
C GLU A 65 -6.84 -9.29 -9.88
N GLU A 66 -7.91 -9.58 -9.14
CA GLU A 66 -9.27 -9.11 -9.41
C GLU A 66 -9.36 -7.58 -9.34
N VAL A 67 -8.77 -6.96 -8.31
CA VAL A 67 -8.73 -5.50 -8.17
C VAL A 67 -8.09 -4.86 -9.40
N PHE A 68 -6.92 -5.34 -9.83
CA PHE A 68 -6.22 -4.77 -10.98
C PHE A 68 -6.89 -5.08 -12.33
N ARG A 69 -7.66 -6.18 -12.43
CA ARG A 69 -8.53 -6.43 -13.58
C ARG A 69 -9.68 -5.41 -13.65
N GLY A 70 -10.23 -5.04 -12.50
CA GLY A 70 -11.21 -3.97 -12.40
C GLY A 70 -10.64 -2.60 -12.81
N VAL A 71 -9.41 -2.29 -12.37
CA VAL A 71 -8.69 -1.07 -12.78
C VAL A 71 -8.49 -1.02 -14.29
N GLU A 72 -8.11 -2.13 -14.94
CA GLU A 72 -7.95 -2.15 -16.40
C GLU A 72 -9.29 -1.95 -17.13
N THR A 73 -10.36 -2.52 -16.58
CA THR A 73 -11.72 -2.28 -17.10
C THR A 73 -12.11 -0.80 -17.00
N LEU A 74 -11.86 -0.18 -15.84
CA LEU A 74 -12.11 1.25 -15.61
C LEU A 74 -11.31 2.12 -16.58
N LYS A 75 -10.02 1.82 -16.75
CA LYS A 75 -9.12 2.54 -17.66
C LYS A 75 -9.62 2.51 -19.10
N ASN A 76 -10.07 1.35 -19.58
CA ASN A 76 -10.54 1.19 -20.96
C ASN A 76 -11.85 1.96 -21.24
N GLN A 77 -12.61 2.31 -20.21
CA GLN A 77 -13.85 3.07 -20.32
C GLN A 77 -13.66 4.57 -20.02
N THR A 78 -12.55 4.96 -19.41
CA THR A 78 -12.30 6.35 -19.03
C THR A 78 -11.66 7.13 -20.18
N ALA A 79 -12.21 8.29 -20.51
CA ALA A 79 -11.61 9.20 -21.49
C ALA A 79 -10.20 9.64 -21.02
N GLN A 80 -9.20 9.51 -21.91
CA GLN A 80 -7.81 9.78 -21.57
C GLN A 80 -7.56 11.29 -21.42
N GLY A 81 -6.86 11.66 -20.35
CA GLY A 81 -6.37 13.02 -20.08
C GLY A 81 -5.22 12.95 -19.07
N ASP A 82 -4.29 13.92 -19.14
CA ASP A 82 -2.99 13.89 -18.46
C ASP A 82 -3.05 13.51 -16.96
N ALA A 83 -4.02 14.10 -16.22
CA ALA A 83 -4.17 13.85 -14.79
C ALA A 83 -4.77 12.47 -14.44
N VAL A 84 -5.61 11.91 -15.32
CA VAL A 84 -6.17 10.55 -15.20
C VAL A 84 -5.18 9.50 -15.65
N GLU A 85 -4.40 9.82 -16.69
CA GLU A 85 -3.34 8.95 -17.17
C GLU A 85 -2.28 8.73 -16.08
N LYS A 86 -1.91 9.80 -15.37
CA LYS A 86 -1.03 9.72 -14.20
C LYS A 86 -1.57 8.79 -13.11
N LEU A 87 -2.89 8.81 -12.85
CA LEU A 87 -3.52 7.89 -11.90
C LEU A 87 -3.30 6.42 -12.32
N PHE A 88 -3.58 6.09 -13.58
CA PHE A 88 -3.42 4.72 -14.07
C PHE A 88 -1.95 4.29 -14.16
N GLN A 89 -1.04 5.20 -14.49
CA GLN A 89 0.40 4.94 -14.44
C GLN A 89 0.86 4.58 -13.02
N ASN A 90 0.44 5.37 -12.01
CA ASN A 90 0.78 5.09 -10.63
C ASN A 90 0.22 3.73 -10.16
N LEU A 91 -1.03 3.42 -10.52
CA LEU A 91 -1.64 2.11 -10.23
C LEU A 91 -0.85 0.96 -10.89
N SER A 92 -0.39 1.13 -12.13
CA SER A 92 0.47 0.14 -12.80
C SER A 92 1.78 -0.07 -12.04
N SER A 93 2.48 1.00 -11.65
CA SER A 93 3.72 0.90 -10.89
C SER A 93 3.52 0.25 -9.52
N ILE A 94 2.38 0.51 -8.86
CA ILE A 94 2.01 -0.17 -7.61
C ILE A 94 1.82 -1.67 -7.85
N LYS A 95 1.13 -2.06 -8.93
CA LYS A 95 0.94 -3.47 -9.30
C LYS A 95 2.27 -4.17 -9.54
N GLU A 96 3.13 -3.58 -10.36
CA GLU A 96 4.44 -4.13 -10.68
C GLU A 96 5.31 -4.32 -9.43
N TYR A 97 5.27 -3.35 -8.51
CA TYR A 97 5.94 -3.49 -7.22
C TYR A 97 5.39 -4.67 -6.42
N ILE A 98 4.08 -4.82 -6.31
CA ILE A 98 3.45 -5.93 -5.58
C ILE A 98 3.81 -7.27 -6.22
N ASP A 99 3.70 -7.40 -7.53
CA ASP A 99 4.02 -8.62 -8.28
C ASP A 99 5.50 -8.99 -8.12
N GLY A 100 6.39 -8.00 -8.20
CA GLY A 100 7.82 -8.17 -7.97
C GLY A 100 8.13 -8.60 -6.53
N GLN A 101 7.50 -7.96 -5.54
CA GLN A 101 7.67 -8.31 -4.13
C GLN A 101 7.18 -9.73 -3.83
N ARG A 102 6.04 -10.14 -4.40
CA ARG A 102 5.51 -11.50 -4.26
C ARG A 102 6.47 -12.53 -4.84
N LYS A 103 6.97 -12.29 -6.05
CA LYS A 103 7.95 -13.18 -6.69
C LYS A 103 9.23 -13.30 -5.86
N ILE A 104 9.86 -12.17 -5.51
CA ILE A 104 11.13 -12.15 -4.76
C ILE A 104 10.99 -12.80 -3.36
N LYS A 105 9.87 -12.57 -2.66
CA LYS A 105 9.68 -13.10 -1.30
C LYS A 105 9.28 -14.58 -1.28
N CYS A 106 8.63 -15.08 -2.32
CA CYS A 106 8.21 -16.48 -2.41
C CYS A 106 9.23 -17.38 -3.11
N GLU A 107 10.07 -16.83 -4.00
CA GLU A 107 11.26 -17.50 -4.55
C GLU A 107 12.36 -17.60 -3.49
N GLY A 108 12.06 -18.33 -2.42
CA GLY A 108 12.99 -18.59 -1.31
C GLY A 108 14.10 -19.57 -1.68
N GLU A 109 15.07 -19.71 -0.78
CA GLU A 109 16.13 -20.72 -0.89
C GLU A 109 15.58 -22.14 -0.78
N ARG A 110 16.26 -23.11 -1.42
CA ARG A 110 15.98 -24.53 -1.19
C ARG A 110 16.35 -24.93 0.24
N TRP A 111 15.36 -25.26 1.05
CA TRP A 111 15.57 -25.72 2.42
C TRP A 111 15.53 -27.25 2.54
N ARG A 112 16.18 -27.79 3.58
CA ARG A 112 16.01 -29.20 3.96
C ARG A 112 14.58 -29.42 4.47
N VAL A 113 14.08 -30.65 4.30
CA VAL A 113 12.70 -31.05 4.65
C VAL A 113 12.27 -30.58 6.04
N LYS A 114 13.12 -30.70 7.06
CA LYS A 114 12.79 -30.26 8.43
C LYS A 114 12.38 -28.78 8.50
N LYS A 115 13.18 -27.88 7.89
CA LYS A 115 12.87 -26.43 7.89
C LYS A 115 11.60 -26.13 7.09
N PHE A 116 11.37 -26.86 6.00
CA PHE A 116 10.14 -26.74 5.23
C PHE A 116 8.91 -27.15 6.06
N LEU A 117 8.98 -28.26 6.80
CA LEU A 117 7.88 -28.70 7.67
C LEU A 117 7.60 -27.69 8.81
N GLU A 118 8.63 -27.10 9.39
CA GLU A 118 8.48 -26.02 10.39
C GLU A 118 7.83 -24.75 9.82
N TYR A 119 8.08 -24.45 8.54
CA TYR A 119 7.41 -23.36 7.83
C TYR A 119 5.94 -23.74 7.54
N LEU A 120 5.70 -24.95 7.02
CA LEU A 120 4.37 -25.45 6.71
C LEU A 120 3.46 -25.48 7.94
N GLN A 121 3.97 -25.89 9.10
CA GLN A 121 3.20 -25.89 10.34
C GLN A 121 2.78 -24.48 10.75
N ARG A 122 3.67 -23.49 10.61
CA ARG A 122 3.33 -22.08 10.86
C ARG A 122 2.29 -21.56 9.86
N PHE A 123 2.47 -21.90 8.59
CA PHE A 123 1.53 -21.52 7.53
C PHE A 123 0.12 -22.08 7.79
N LEU A 124 0.01 -23.37 8.09
CA LEU A 124 -1.27 -24.01 8.45
C LEU A 124 -1.87 -23.41 9.74
N GLY A 125 -1.02 -23.02 10.69
CA GLY A 125 -1.45 -22.31 11.90
C GLY A 125 -2.13 -20.98 11.59
N VAL A 126 -1.50 -20.15 10.74
CA VAL A 126 -2.07 -18.88 10.28
C VAL A 126 -3.40 -19.10 9.55
N MET A 127 -3.46 -20.07 8.64
CA MET A 127 -4.71 -20.40 7.95
C MET A 127 -5.83 -20.78 8.92
N ASN A 128 -5.52 -21.51 9.99
CA ASN A 128 -6.53 -21.93 10.97
C ASN A 128 -7.04 -20.77 11.85
N THR A 129 -6.27 -19.69 12.02
CA THR A 129 -6.60 -18.62 12.97
C THR A 129 -6.98 -17.30 12.34
N GLU A 130 -6.42 -16.97 11.18
CA GLU A 130 -6.55 -15.64 10.55
C GLU A 130 -7.43 -15.66 9.31
N TRP A 131 -7.66 -16.83 8.71
CA TRP A 131 -8.57 -16.95 7.57
C TRP A 131 -9.94 -17.34 8.13
N PRO A 132 -10.94 -16.44 8.12
CA PRO A 132 -12.29 -16.84 8.45
C PRO A 132 -12.67 -17.89 7.42
N MET A 133 -12.87 -19.15 7.84
CA MET A 133 -13.62 -20.07 7.01
C MET A 133 -14.95 -19.35 6.74
N GLU A 134 -15.21 -19.05 5.47
CA GLU A 134 -16.40 -18.32 5.05
C GLU A 134 -17.62 -18.94 5.74
N ASN A 135 -18.20 -18.23 6.70
CA ASN A 135 -19.58 -18.49 7.06
C ASN A 135 -20.37 -17.81 5.95
N GLU A 136 -20.91 -18.62 5.04
CA GLU A 136 -21.90 -18.17 4.05
C GLU A 136 -23.07 -17.51 4.80
N ASP A 137 -23.26 -16.20 4.60
CA ASP A 137 -24.49 -15.47 4.92
C ASP A 137 -24.79 -14.45 3.80
#